data_AF-A0A0F4LBB3-F1
#
_entry.id   AF-A0A0F4LBB3-F1
#
_cell.length_a   1.000
_cell.length_b   1.000
_cell.length_c   1.000
_cell.angle_alpha   90.00
_cell.angle_beta   90.00
_cell.angle_gamma   90.00
#
_symmetry.space_group_name_H-M   'P 1'
#
loop_
_entity.id
_entity.type
_entity.pdbx_description
1 polymer ?
#
loop_
_entity_poly.entity_id
_entity_poly.type
_entity_poly.pdbx_seq_one_letter_code
_entity_poly.pdbx_strand_id
1 'polypeptide(L)'
;GQVRDFKVYEADEVQLTPELEQLAKTKSGYQRQVRYNPNWQYLKEKAKAVLQSPEGRHNYSMRKYDVEPVFGHLKNVFGMRRTHLRGKKKVETDVGIAFMMMNLSKYWHRRWPKDHSFLFKNKKRQKKTIKLRVKLIVFCYLGVSFFPDTCFLIILISAYFTN
;
A
#
# COMPACT_ATOMS: atom_id res chain seq x y z
N GLY A 1 31.59 6.45 17.66
CA GLY A 1 30.34 5.92 18.26
C GLY A 1 29.94 6.82 19.41
N GLN A 2 28.66 6.92 19.74
CA GLN A 2 28.22 7.76 20.87
C GLN A 2 28.57 7.05 22.19
N VAL A 3 29.36 7.69 23.05
CA VAL A 3 29.73 7.15 24.37
C VAL A 3 28.50 7.23 25.28
N ARG A 4 28.22 6.15 26.01
CA ARG A 4 27.06 6.07 26.90
C ARG A 4 27.56 6.04 28.34
N ASP A 5 27.25 7.09 29.09
CA ASP A 5 27.57 7.16 30.51
C ASP A 5 26.42 6.56 31.33
N PHE A 6 26.74 5.65 32.24
CA PHE A 6 25.80 5.02 33.14
C PHE A 6 26.21 5.28 34.59
N LYS A 7 25.26 5.70 35.42
CA LYS A 7 25.38 5.64 36.87
C LYS A 7 24.97 4.24 37.31
N VAL A 8 25.85 3.55 38.03
CA VAL A 8 25.57 2.22 38.57
C VAL A 8 25.30 2.38 40.06
N TYR A 9 24.13 1.93 40.50
CA TYR A 9 23.77 1.86 41.91
C TYR A 9 23.74 0.39 42.29
N GLU A 10 24.49 0.02 43.32
CA GLU A 10 24.55 -1.34 43.84
C GLU A 10 23.89 -1.35 45.21
N ALA A 11 23.23 -2.46 45.57
CA ALA A 11 22.74 -2.62 46.93
C ALA A 11 23.91 -2.71 47.92
N ASP A 12 23.71 -2.36 49.19
CA ASP A 12 24.78 -2.43 50.19
C ASP A 12 25.17 -3.88 50.50
N GLU A 13 26.47 -4.13 50.66
CA GLU A 13 27.03 -5.48 50.84
C GLU A 13 26.49 -6.20 52.08
N VAL A 14 26.28 -5.45 53.17
CA VAL A 14 25.74 -5.98 54.42
C VAL A 14 24.39 -5.36 54.67
N GLN A 15 23.40 -6.20 54.93
CA GLN A 15 22.03 -5.79 55.22
C GLN A 15 21.68 -6.12 56.66
N LEU A 16 20.74 -5.35 57.24
CA LEU A 16 20.35 -5.48 58.65
C LEU A 16 19.60 -6.78 58.95
N THR A 17 18.85 -7.30 57.96
CA THR A 17 18.07 -8.53 58.11
C THR A 17 18.41 -9.53 57.01
N PRO A 18 18.30 -10.84 57.30
CA PRO A 18 18.61 -11.90 56.33
C PRO A 18 17.66 -11.88 55.11
N GLU A 19 16.42 -11.42 55.29
CA GLU A 19 15.46 -11.25 54.19
C GLU A 19 15.92 -10.17 53.21
N LEU A 20 16.37 -9.02 53.72
CA LEU A 20 16.91 -7.93 52.90
C LEU A 20 18.21 -8.35 52.21
N GLU A 21 19.05 -9.15 52.86
CA GLU A 21 20.26 -9.68 52.25
C GLU A 21 19.96 -10.60 51.05
N GLN A 22 18.93 -11.47 51.18
CA GLN A 22 18.47 -12.28 50.05
C GLN A 22 17.92 -11.43 48.90
N LEU A 23 17.21 -10.33 49.21
CA LEU A 23 16.69 -9.41 48.20
C LEU A 23 17.77 -8.53 47.55
N ALA A 24 18.82 -8.17 48.28
CA ALA A 24 19.96 -7.41 47.79
C ALA A 24 20.80 -8.21 46.79
N LYS A 25 20.72 -9.54 46.82
CA LYS A 25 21.41 -10.43 45.88
C LYS A 25 20.51 -10.84 44.70
N THR A 26 21.15 -11.21 43.61
CA THR A 26 20.54 -11.80 42.43
C THR A 26 20.35 -13.30 42.68
N LYS A 27 19.51 -13.99 41.90
CA LYS A 27 19.35 -15.46 41.99
C LYS A 27 20.67 -16.24 41.89
N SER A 28 21.68 -15.65 41.24
CA SER A 28 23.05 -16.19 41.08
C SER A 28 24.01 -15.78 42.20
N GLY A 29 23.55 -15.07 43.24
CA GLY A 29 24.35 -14.69 44.42
C GLY A 29 25.09 -13.35 44.32
N TYR A 30 25.16 -12.72 43.13
CA TYR A 30 25.80 -11.41 42.95
C TYR A 30 24.95 -10.26 43.49
N GLN A 31 25.60 -9.19 43.92
CA GLN A 31 24.92 -7.98 44.36
C GLN A 31 24.04 -7.40 43.24
N ARG A 32 22.81 -7.05 43.59
CA ARG A 32 21.85 -6.48 42.64
C ARG A 32 22.28 -5.05 42.32
N GLN A 33 22.40 -4.77 41.03
CA GLN A 33 22.77 -3.45 40.54
C GLN A 33 21.70 -2.89 39.60
N VAL A 34 21.49 -1.58 39.68
CA VAL A 34 20.62 -0.82 38.78
C VAL A 34 21.48 0.17 38.01
N ARG A 35 21.46 0.05 36.68
CA ARG A 35 22.14 0.99 35.78
C ARG A 35 21.17 2.06 35.32
N TYR A 36 21.50 3.31 35.61
CA TYR A 36 20.69 4.48 35.29
C TYR A 36 21.44 5.43 34.36
N ASN A 37 20.81 5.81 33.25
CA ASN A 37 21.35 6.84 32.37
C ASN A 37 20.51 8.12 32.50
N PRO A 38 21.04 9.19 33.11
CA PRO A 38 20.30 10.42 33.35
C PRO A 38 19.89 11.13 32.05
N ASN A 39 20.79 11.17 31.06
CA ASN A 39 20.52 11.82 29.78
C ASN A 39 19.40 11.09 29.02
N TRP A 40 19.45 9.76 29.00
CA TRP A 40 18.38 8.96 28.39
C TRP A 40 17.02 9.18 29.07
N GLN A 41 16.99 9.23 30.39
CA GLN A 41 15.77 9.46 31.14
C GLN A 41 15.20 10.86 30.85
N TYR A 42 16.05 11.88 30.84
CA TYR A 42 15.67 13.25 30.45
C TYR A 42 15.07 13.30 29.04
N LEU A 43 15.72 12.67 28.05
CA LEU A 43 15.22 12.63 26.67
C LEU A 43 13.87 11.90 26.57
N LYS A 44 13.71 10.81 27.34
CA LYS A 44 12.45 10.05 27.40
C LYS A 44 11.31 10.89 28.00
N GLU A 45 11.59 11.62 29.08
CA GLU A 45 10.63 12.52 29.72
C GLU A 45 10.26 13.68 28.79
N LYS A 46 11.24 14.29 28.11
CA LYS A 46 11.00 15.31 27.10
C LYS A 46 10.11 14.80 25.97
N ALA A 47 10.38 13.61 25.44
CA ALA A 47 9.53 13.00 24.41
C ALA A 47 8.12 12.70 24.92
N LYS A 48 7.99 12.20 26.16
CA LYS A 48 6.69 11.95 26.80
C LYS A 48 5.89 13.24 26.98
N ALA A 49 6.53 14.32 27.42
CA ALA A 49 5.88 15.63 27.58
C ALA A 49 5.35 16.15 26.23
N VAL A 50 6.15 16.05 25.16
CA VAL A 50 5.71 16.42 23.81
C VAL A 50 4.50 15.59 23.36
N LEU A 51 4.53 14.26 23.57
CA LEU A 51 3.43 13.37 23.19
C LEU A 51 2.16 13.58 24.03
N GLN A 52 2.29 13.94 25.31
CA GLN A 52 1.18 14.19 26.22
C GLN A 52 0.59 15.60 26.12
N SER A 53 1.29 16.53 25.48
CA SER A 53 0.76 17.86 25.16
C SER A 53 -0.58 17.75 24.38
N PRO A 54 -1.50 18.71 24.50
CA PRO A 54 -2.75 18.71 23.75
C PRO A 54 -2.53 18.59 22.24
N GLU A 55 -1.56 19.34 21.70
CA GLU A 55 -1.17 19.31 20.28
C GLU A 55 -0.59 17.95 19.86
N GLY A 56 0.31 17.39 20.69
CA GLY A 56 0.91 16.08 20.45
C GLY A 56 -0.14 14.97 20.42
N ARG A 57 -1.10 15.00 21.34
CA ARG A 57 -2.24 14.08 21.35
C ARG A 57 -3.13 14.24 20.12
N HIS A 58 -3.41 15.48 19.73
CA HIS A 58 -4.19 15.74 18.52
C HIS A 58 -3.49 15.19 17.26
N ASN A 59 -2.23 15.54 17.04
CA ASN A 59 -1.42 15.05 15.91
C ASN A 59 -1.30 13.51 15.92
N TYR A 60 -1.14 12.90 17.10
CA TYR A 60 -1.09 11.46 17.23
C TYR A 60 -2.42 10.80 16.84
N SER A 61 -3.55 11.39 17.22
CA SER A 61 -4.88 10.88 16.83
C SER A 61 -5.11 10.92 15.31
N MET A 62 -4.62 11.98 14.63
CA MET A 62 -4.72 12.13 13.17
C MET A 62 -3.92 11.08 12.39
N ARG A 63 -2.84 10.52 12.95
CA ARG A 63 -2.04 9.48 12.28
C ARG A 63 -2.86 8.26 11.86
N LYS A 64 -3.87 7.88 12.64
CA LYS A 64 -4.76 6.76 12.35
C LYS A 64 -5.56 6.97 11.05
N TYR A 65 -5.89 8.22 10.73
CA TYR A 65 -6.68 8.57 9.56
C TYR A 65 -5.81 8.87 8.34
N ASP A 66 -4.67 9.55 8.54
CA ASP A 66 -3.87 10.04 7.43
C ASP A 66 -2.71 9.10 7.09
N VAL A 67 -1.91 8.77 8.09
CA VAL A 67 -0.60 8.13 7.91
C VAL A 67 -0.74 6.61 7.80
N GLU A 68 -1.44 5.99 8.74
CA GLU A 68 -1.58 4.53 8.80
C GLU A 68 -2.27 3.93 7.57
N PRO A 69 -3.35 4.51 7.02
CA PRO A 69 -4.00 3.94 5.84
C PRO A 69 -3.12 3.97 4.60
N VAL A 70 -2.30 5.02 4.43
CA VAL A 70 -1.35 5.12 3.31
C VAL A 70 -0.32 3.99 3.38
N PHE A 71 0.28 3.78 4.55
CA PHE A 71 1.24 2.68 4.73
C PHE A 71 0.60 1.29 4.68
N GLY A 72 -0.63 1.15 5.17
CA GLY A 72 -1.41 -0.08 5.05
C GLY A 72 -1.67 -0.43 3.58
N HIS A 73 -2.07 0.57 2.78
CA HIS A 73 -2.30 0.39 1.35
C HIS A 73 -1.01 0.04 0.60
N LEU A 74 0.14 0.68 0.92
CA LEU A 74 1.44 0.29 0.35
C LEU A 74 1.79 -1.17 0.63
N LYS A 75 1.59 -1.63 1.86
CA LYS A 75 1.95 -3.00 2.26
C LYS A 75 1.00 -4.05 1.70
N ASN A 76 -0.30 -3.77 1.70
CA ASN A 76 -1.33 -4.77 1.37
C ASN A 76 -1.67 -4.78 -0.12
N VAL A 77 -1.75 -3.61 -0.77
CA VAL A 77 -2.14 -3.51 -2.18
C VAL A 77 -0.91 -3.52 -3.09
N PHE A 78 0.10 -2.71 -2.79
CA PHE A 78 1.33 -2.65 -3.58
C PHE A 78 2.37 -3.71 -3.17
N GLY A 79 2.13 -4.45 -2.09
CA GLY A 79 3.06 -5.49 -1.61
C GLY A 79 4.40 -4.95 -1.08
N MET A 80 4.54 -3.64 -0.92
CA MET A 80 5.80 -2.96 -0.60
C MET A 80 6.11 -3.08 0.91
N ARG A 81 6.58 -4.26 1.32
CA ARG A 81 6.99 -4.54 2.72
C ARG A 81 8.44 -4.18 3.00
N ARG A 82 9.27 -4.12 1.96
CA ARG A 82 10.69 -3.75 2.02
C ARG A 82 11.01 -2.85 0.84
N THR A 83 11.96 -1.94 1.02
CA THR A 83 12.52 -1.16 -0.08
C THR A 83 13.50 -2.02 -0.86
N HIS A 84 13.55 -1.81 -2.17
CA HIS A 84 14.43 -2.60 -3.02
C HIS A 84 15.88 -2.13 -2.91
N LEU A 85 16.09 -0.86 -2.60
CA LEU A 85 17.40 -0.23 -2.54
C LEU A 85 17.91 -0.11 -1.09
N ARG A 86 19.23 -0.09 -0.94
CA ARG A 86 19.93 0.14 0.34
C ARG A 86 20.69 1.46 0.31
N GLY A 87 20.66 2.18 1.43
CA GLY A 87 21.27 3.51 1.60
C GLY A 87 20.23 4.62 1.63
N LYS A 88 20.42 5.60 2.53
CA LYS A 88 19.40 6.62 2.86
C LYS A 88 18.81 7.31 1.64
N LYS A 89 19.67 7.87 0.77
CA LYS A 89 19.25 8.59 -0.43
C LYS A 89 18.44 7.72 -1.41
N LYS A 90 18.85 6.47 -1.61
CA LYS A 90 18.17 5.54 -2.52
C LYS A 90 16.82 5.08 -1.97
N VAL A 91 16.76 4.79 -0.67
CA VAL A 91 15.52 4.44 0.04
C VAL A 91 14.51 5.58 -0.02
N GLU A 92 14.97 6.82 0.15
CA GLU A 92 14.13 8.01 0.04
C GLU A 92 13.50 8.14 -1.36
N THR A 93 14.30 7.95 -2.42
CA THR A 93 13.79 7.94 -3.81
C THR A 93 12.77 6.83 -4.04
N ASP A 94 13.06 5.60 -3.61
CA ASP A 94 12.18 4.43 -3.76
C ASP A 94 10.81 4.67 -3.10
N VAL A 95 10.83 5.13 -1.85
CA VAL A 95 9.61 5.46 -1.09
C VAL A 95 8.88 6.67 -1.70
N GLY A 96 9.61 7.68 -2.17
CA GLY A 96 9.03 8.84 -2.85
C GLY A 96 8.26 8.47 -4.12
N ILE A 97 8.83 7.58 -4.94
CA ILE A 97 8.16 7.05 -6.15
C ILE A 97 6.89 6.30 -5.76
N ALA A 98 6.93 5.49 -4.72
CA ALA A 98 5.75 4.77 -4.24
C ALA A 98 4.61 5.73 -3.83
N PHE A 99 4.94 6.81 -3.12
CA PHE A 99 3.94 7.82 -2.77
C PHE A 99 3.42 8.61 -3.98
N MET A 100 4.27 8.94 -4.95
CA MET A 100 3.83 9.58 -6.19
C MET A 100 2.85 8.69 -6.96
N MET A 101 3.17 7.40 -7.10
CA MET A 101 2.27 6.40 -7.70
C MET A 101 0.92 6.35 -6.99
N MET A 102 0.90 6.34 -5.66
CA MET A 102 -0.35 6.36 -4.90
C MET A 102 -1.18 7.62 -5.14
N ASN A 103 -0.54 8.78 -5.17
CA ASN A 103 -1.21 10.04 -5.44
C ASN A 103 -1.80 10.07 -6.85
N LEU A 104 -1.07 9.55 -7.84
CA LEU A 104 -1.56 9.40 -9.21
C LEU A 104 -2.77 8.44 -9.28
N SER A 105 -2.71 7.30 -8.60
CA SER A 105 -3.86 6.38 -8.51
C SER A 105 -5.08 7.07 -7.91
N LYS A 106 -4.92 7.81 -6.80
CA LYS A 106 -6.01 8.59 -6.20
C LYS A 106 -6.55 9.66 -7.14
N TYR A 107 -5.67 10.39 -7.83
CA TYR A 107 -6.06 11.41 -8.80
C TYR A 107 -6.86 10.83 -9.95
N TRP A 108 -6.41 9.71 -10.51
CA TRP A 108 -7.11 8.97 -11.54
C TRP A 108 -8.50 8.54 -11.08
N HIS A 109 -8.61 7.88 -9.93
CA HIS A 109 -9.91 7.46 -9.40
C HIS A 109 -10.88 8.61 -9.12
N ARG A 110 -10.38 9.82 -8.82
CA ARG A 110 -11.22 11.03 -8.67
C ARG A 110 -11.67 11.62 -10.00
N ARG A 111 -10.78 11.63 -11.01
CA ARG A 111 -11.02 12.25 -12.32
C ARG A 111 -11.92 11.38 -13.22
N TRP A 112 -11.88 10.07 -13.04
CA TRP A 112 -12.63 9.12 -13.86
C TRP A 112 -14.11 9.09 -13.47
N PRO A 113 -15.05 9.40 -14.40
CA PRO A 113 -16.47 9.33 -14.11
C PRO A 113 -16.86 7.89 -13.79
N LYS A 114 -17.72 7.70 -12.79
CA LYS A 114 -18.25 6.40 -12.36
C LYS A 114 -19.06 5.68 -13.47
N ASP A 115 -19.35 6.36 -14.56
CA ASP A 115 -20.03 5.83 -15.76
C ASP A 115 -19.09 5.02 -16.68
N HIS A 116 -18.26 4.15 -16.11
CA HIS A 116 -17.55 3.14 -16.91
C HIS A 116 -18.53 2.13 -17.55
N SER A 117 -19.80 2.14 -17.15
CA SER A 117 -20.87 1.37 -17.79
C SER A 117 -21.09 1.77 -19.26
N PHE A 118 -20.86 3.03 -19.65
CA PHE A 118 -21.08 3.52 -21.01
C PHE A 118 -20.05 2.99 -22.01
N LEU A 119 -18.76 3.05 -21.65
CA LEU A 119 -17.66 2.55 -22.49
C LEU A 119 -17.74 1.03 -22.73
N PHE A 120 -18.17 0.25 -21.72
CA PHE A 120 -18.41 -1.19 -21.87
C PHE A 120 -19.70 -1.52 -22.63
N LYS A 121 -20.78 -0.73 -22.46
CA LYS A 121 -22.02 -0.88 -23.24
C LYS A 121 -21.78 -0.67 -24.74
N ASN A 122 -20.97 0.32 -25.11
CA ASN A 122 -20.62 0.57 -26.51
C ASN A 122 -19.78 -0.57 -27.13
N LYS A 123 -18.77 -1.10 -26.42
CA LYS A 123 -18.04 -2.30 -26.88
C LYS A 123 -18.95 -3.53 -27.03
N LYS A 124 -19.90 -3.77 -26.12
CA LYS A 124 -20.87 -4.89 -26.23
C LYS A 124 -21.86 -4.70 -27.37
N ARG A 125 -22.38 -3.48 -27.59
CA ARG A 125 -23.26 -3.15 -28.73
C ARG A 125 -22.53 -3.33 -30.06
N GLN A 126 -21.31 -2.81 -30.19
CA GLN A 126 -20.50 -2.95 -31.41
C GLN A 126 -20.13 -4.41 -31.71
N LYS A 127 -19.80 -5.22 -30.70
CA LYS A 127 -19.59 -6.68 -30.89
C LYS A 127 -20.88 -7.40 -31.30
N LYS A 128 -22.05 -7.01 -30.77
CA LYS A 128 -23.36 -7.55 -31.20
C LYS A 128 -23.69 -7.18 -32.64
N THR A 129 -23.44 -5.94 -33.06
CA THR A 129 -23.71 -5.50 -34.45
C THR A 129 -22.78 -6.17 -35.45
N ILE A 130 -21.49 -6.36 -35.13
CA ILE A 130 -20.56 -7.15 -35.95
C ILE A 130 -21.04 -8.61 -36.06
N LYS A 131 -21.44 -9.24 -34.95
CA LYS A 131 -21.94 -10.62 -34.94
C LYS A 131 -23.22 -10.80 -35.77
N LEU A 132 -24.12 -9.82 -35.76
CA LEU A 132 -25.33 -9.81 -36.59
C LEU A 132 -25.00 -9.62 -38.08
N ARG A 133 -24.07 -8.73 -38.43
CA ARG A 133 -23.63 -8.50 -39.82
C ARG A 133 -23.00 -9.76 -40.44
N VAL A 134 -22.11 -10.44 -39.70
CA VAL A 134 -21.51 -11.71 -40.17
C VAL A 134 -22.57 -12.79 -40.37
N LYS A 135 -23.55 -12.89 -39.45
CA LYS A 135 -24.64 -13.86 -39.57
C LYS A 135 -25.52 -13.60 -40.80
N LEU A 136 -25.80 -12.33 -41.11
CA LEU A 136 -26.57 -11.93 -42.29
C LEU A 136 -25.83 -12.26 -43.59
N ILE A 137 -24.53 -11.97 -43.65
CA ILE A 137 -23.69 -12.30 -44.82
C ILE A 137 -23.70 -13.81 -45.08
N VAL A 138 -23.44 -14.64 -44.06
CA VAL A 138 -23.46 -16.11 -44.20
C VAL A 138 -24.84 -16.63 -44.63
N PHE A 139 -25.92 -16.05 -44.11
CA PHE A 139 -27.29 -16.40 -44.51
C PHE A 139 -27.58 -16.07 -45.99
N CYS A 140 -27.13 -14.90 -46.47
CA CYS A 140 -27.25 -14.52 -47.87
C CYS A 140 -26.48 -15.47 -48.80
N TYR A 141 -25.24 -15.85 -48.45
CA TYR A 141 -24.46 -16.79 -49.25
C TYR A 141 -25.11 -18.18 -49.34
N LEU A 142 -25.66 -18.70 -48.24
CA LEU A 142 -26.37 -20.00 -48.23
C LEU A 142 -27.67 -19.97 -49.04
N GLY A 143 -28.40 -18.86 -49.03
CA GLY A 143 -29.63 -18.70 -49.82
C GLY A 143 -29.39 -18.58 -51.32
N VAL A 144 -28.24 -18.03 -51.73
CA VAL A 144 -27.84 -17.89 -53.15
C VAL A 144 -27.36 -19.23 -53.72
N SER A 145 -26.76 -20.11 -52.92
CA SER A 145 -26.34 -21.45 -53.35
C SER A 145 -27.48 -22.46 -53.64
N PHE A 146 -28.75 -22.06 -53.46
CA PHE A 146 -29.91 -22.93 -53.68
C PHE A 146 -30.64 -22.70 -55.03
N PHE A 147 -30.20 -21.72 -55.83
CA PHE A 147 -30.73 -21.47 -57.18
C PHE A 147 -29.57 -21.32 -58.19
N PRO A 148 -29.56 -22.07 -59.31
CA PRO A 148 -28.36 -22.17 -60.17
C PRO A 148 -28.09 -20.95 -61.07
N ASP A 149 -28.97 -19.93 -61.10
CA ASP A 149 -28.90 -18.84 -62.10
C ASP A 149 -28.41 -17.47 -61.55
N THR A 150 -27.61 -17.45 -60.47
CA THR A 150 -27.27 -16.20 -59.74
C THR A 150 -25.86 -15.65 -59.97
N CYS A 151 -25.20 -15.92 -61.10
CA CYS A 151 -23.87 -15.37 -61.39
C CYS A 151 -23.85 -13.83 -61.51
N PHE A 152 -24.95 -13.18 -61.93
CA PHE A 152 -25.01 -11.73 -62.09
C PHE A 152 -25.18 -10.96 -60.77
N LEU A 153 -25.80 -11.56 -59.75
CA LEU A 153 -26.13 -10.88 -58.49
C LEU A 153 -24.92 -10.77 -57.54
N ILE A 154 -23.98 -11.71 -57.63
CA ILE A 154 -22.76 -11.74 -56.81
C ILE A 154 -21.80 -10.59 -57.18
N ILE A 155 -21.74 -10.23 -58.47
CA ILE A 155 -20.89 -9.13 -58.97
C ILE A 155 -21.39 -7.77 -58.46
N LEU A 156 -22.71 -7.55 -58.41
CA LEU A 156 -23.32 -6.32 -57.90
C LEU A 156 -23.13 -6.15 -56.39
N ILE A 157 -23.22 -7.23 -55.61
CA ILE A 157 -23.05 -7.17 -54.14
C ILE A 157 -21.58 -6.94 -53.76
N SER A 158 -20.63 -7.51 -54.52
CA SER A 158 -19.19 -7.24 -54.36
C SER A 158 -18.84 -5.77 -54.65
N ALA A 159 -19.43 -5.18 -55.69
CA ALA A 159 -19.22 -3.78 -56.06
C ALA A 159 -19.86 -2.77 -55.08
N TYR A 160 -20.89 -3.16 -54.34
CA TYR A 160 -21.57 -2.29 -53.36
C TYR A 160 -20.84 -2.23 -52.01
N PHE A 161 -19.99 -3.21 -51.70
CA PHE A 161 -19.27 -3.29 -50.40
C PHE A 161 -17.84 -2.73 -50.45
N THR A 162 -17.34 -2.34 -51.63
CA THR A 162 -16.02 -1.74 -51.85
C THR A 162 -16.01 -0.21 -51.95
N ASN A 163 -17.17 0.45 -51.84
CA ASN A 163 -17.29 1.91 -51.64
C ASN A 163 -17.65 2.25 -50.19
#